data_AF-A0A2M8KN92-F1
#
_entry.id   AF-A0A2M8KN92-F1
#
_cell.length_a   1.000
_cell.length_b   1.000
_cell.length_c   1.000
_cell.angle_alpha   90.00
_cell.angle_beta   90.00
_cell.angle_gamma   90.00
#
_symmetry.space_group_name_H-M   'P 1'
#
loop_
_entity.id
_entity.type
_entity.pdbx_description
1 polymer ?
#
loop_
_entity_poly.entity_id
_entity_poly.type
_entity_poly.pdbx_seq_one_letter_code
_entity_poly.pdbx_strand_id
1 'polypeptide(L)' 'GNIFNKIDEKQKEFLEFVLSKYEEKGTEELDEEKLPVLLNMKYNAIANAEQQLGDVDQIRSIFFGFQENLYSKIT' A
#
# COMPACT_ATOMS: atom_id res chain seq x y z
N GLY A 1 -14.05 -11.21 -2.12
CA GLY A 1 -14.80 -9.94 -2.00
C GLY A 1 -13.88 -8.82 -2.41
N ASN A 2 -14.34 -7.87 -3.23
CA ASN A 2 -13.52 -6.76 -3.72
C ASN A 2 -13.04 -5.90 -2.52
N ILE A 3 -11.79 -6.09 -2.13
CA ILE A 3 -11.03 -5.25 -1.20
C ILE A 3 -11.13 -3.75 -1.55
N PHE A 4 -11.23 -3.42 -2.84
CA PHE A 4 -11.41 -2.05 -3.32
C PHE A 4 -12.76 -1.41 -2.98
N ASN A 5 -13.79 -2.18 -2.58
CA ASN A 5 -15.08 -1.62 -2.19
C ASN A 5 -15.15 -1.20 -0.71
N LYS A 6 -14.05 -1.34 0.04
CA LYS A 6 -13.98 -1.00 1.48
C LYS A 6 -12.79 -0.10 1.85
N ILE A 7 -12.05 0.42 0.86
CA ILE A 7 -10.95 1.33 1.15
C ILE A 7 -11.46 2.75 1.43
N ASP A 8 -11.01 3.34 2.52
CA ASP A 8 -11.26 4.74 2.83
C ASP A 8 -10.31 5.68 2.06
N GLU A 9 -10.50 7.00 2.22
CA GLU A 9 -9.70 8.01 1.52
C GLU A 9 -8.21 7.94 1.89
N LYS A 10 -7.87 7.61 3.14
CA LYS A 10 -6.48 7.51 3.59
C LYS A 10 -5.78 6.27 3.06
N GLN A 11 -6.49 5.15 3.00
CA GLN A 11 -6.03 3.94 2.36
C GLN A 11 -5.84 4.15 0.85
N LYS A 12 -6.73 4.91 0.20
CA LYS A 12 -6.57 5.28 -1.20
C LYS A 12 -5.34 6.18 -1.44
N GLU A 13 -5.16 7.23 -0.63
CA GLU A 13 -3.97 8.10 -0.68
C GLU A 13 -2.67 7.31 -0.49
N PHE A 14 -2.68 6.30 0.38
CA PHE A 14 -1.55 5.39 0.56
C PHE A 14 -1.28 4.57 -0.70
N LEU A 15 -2.30 3.96 -1.31
CA LEU A 15 -2.15 3.20 -2.55
C LEU A 15 -1.65 4.06 -3.73
N GLU A 16 -2.13 5.30 -3.84
CA GLU A 16 -1.64 6.25 -4.85
C GLU A 16 -0.16 6.60 -4.65
N PHE A 17 0.26 6.77 -3.38
CA PHE A 17 1.68 6.95 -3.05
C PHE A 17 2.52 5.72 -3.40
N VAL A 18 2.02 4.51 -3.10
CA VAL A 18 2.70 3.26 -3.45
C VAL A 18 2.84 3.13 -4.98
N LEU A 19 1.78 3.45 -5.74
CA LEU A 19 1.81 3.47 -7.19
C LEU A 19 2.83 4.47 -7.73
N SER A 20 2.91 5.67 -7.17
CA SER A 20 3.88 6.67 -7.63
C SER A 20 5.33 6.21 -7.39
N LYS A 21 5.60 5.52 -6.27
CA LYS A 21 6.93 4.95 -5.99
C LYS A 21 7.28 3.81 -6.95
N TYR A 22 6.28 3.01 -7.30
CA TYR A 22 6.42 1.99 -8.33
C TYR A 22 6.74 2.59 -9.70
N GLU A 23 6.05 3.65 -10.13
CA GLU A 23 6.32 4.31 -11.42
C GLU A 23 7.72 4.95 -11.49
N GLU A 24 8.23 5.48 -10.37
CA GLU A 24 9.55 6.11 -10.29
C GLU A 24 10.72 5.12 -10.34
N LYS A 25 10.56 3.92 -9.76
CA LYS A 25 11.68 3.00 -9.49
C LYS A 25 11.48 1.57 -9.99
N GLY A 26 10.29 1.23 -10.49
CA GLY A 26 9.94 -0.09 -10.97
C GLY A 26 9.45 -1.06 -9.89
N THR A 27 9.20 -2.30 -10.33
CA THR A 27 8.57 -3.40 -9.58
C THR A 27 9.24 -3.80 -8.28
N GLU A 28 10.53 -3.50 -8.10
CA GLU A 28 11.31 -3.89 -6.90
C GLU A 28 10.87 -3.16 -5.62
N GLU A 29 10.12 -2.06 -5.73
CA GLU A 29 9.65 -1.30 -4.56
C GLU A 29 8.36 -1.86 -3.95
N LEU A 30 7.73 -2.86 -4.56
CA LEU A 30 6.51 -3.47 -4.06
C LEU A 30 6.74 -4.70 -3.18
N ASP A 31 7.98 -5.05 -2.84
CA ASP A 31 8.22 -6.19 -1.95
C ASP A 31 7.54 -6.01 -0.57
N GLU A 32 7.07 -7.11 0.03
CA GLU A 32 6.53 -7.10 1.41
C GLU A 32 7.54 -6.49 2.38
N GLU A 33 8.82 -6.78 2.18
CA GLU A 33 9.91 -6.23 2.99
C GLU A 33 9.99 -4.69 2.93
N LYS A 34 9.42 -4.08 1.89
CA LYS A 34 9.37 -2.62 1.70
C LYS A 34 8.15 -1.98 2.36
N LEU A 35 7.13 -2.75 2.73
CA LEU A 35 5.92 -2.20 3.35
C LEU A 35 6.22 -1.32 4.58
N PRO A 36 7.06 -1.73 5.55
CA PRO A 36 7.42 -0.88 6.68
C PRO A 36 8.13 0.43 6.26
N VAL A 37 8.94 0.37 5.19
CA VAL A 37 9.64 1.53 4.64
C VAL A 37 8.64 2.50 4.01
N LEU A 38 7.71 2.00 3.20
CA LEU A 38 6.66 2.80 2.54
C LEU A 38 5.76 3.50 3.57
N LEU A 39 5.35 2.79 4.62
CA LEU A 39 4.58 3.36 5.72
C LEU A 39 5.37 4.46 6.44
N ASN A 40 6.64 4.22 6.73
CA ASN A 40 7.49 5.22 7.38
C ASN A 40 7.75 6.44 6.49
N MET A 41 7.96 6.26 5.19
CA MET A 41 8.16 7.36 4.24
C MET A 41 6.93 8.26 4.13
N LYS A 42 5.71 7.70 4.17
CA LYS A 42 4.47 8.48 4.02
C LYS A 42 3.97 9.07 5.36
N TYR A 43 4.13 8.36 6.46
CA TYR A 43 3.54 8.71 7.77
C TYR A 43 4.57 9.07 8.87
N ASN A 44 5.86 9.04 8.55
CA ASN A 44 6.99 9.31 9.46
C ASN A 44 7.18 8.32 10.62
N ALA A 45 6.23 7.39 10.82
CA ALA A 45 6.31 6.27 11.76
C ALA A 45 5.24 5.22 11.42
N ILE A 46 5.53 3.95 11.71
CA ILE A 46 4.55 2.85 11.53
C ILE A 46 3.33 3.06 12.43
N ALA A 47 3.53 3.47 13.68
CA ALA A 47 2.43 3.76 14.60
C ALA A 47 1.48 4.86 14.08
N ASN A 48 2.02 5.86 13.36
CA ASN A 48 1.19 6.89 12.75
C ASN A 48 0.41 6.35 11.54
N ALA A 49 1.03 5.46 10.76
CA ALA A 49 0.33 4.74 9.70
C ALA A 49 -0.84 3.91 10.26
N GLU A 50 -0.63 3.17 11.34
CA GLU A 50 -1.69 2.37 11.99
C GLU A 50 -2.86 3.23 12.48
N GLN A 51 -2.57 4.42 13.03
CA GLN A 51 -3.62 5.36 13.45
C GLN A 51 -4.47 5.89 12.29
N GLN A 52 -3.91 5.95 11.08
CA GLN A 52 -4.56 6.54 9.90
C GLN A 52 -5.18 5.50 8.97
N LEU A 53 -4.57 4.32 8.88
CA LEU A 53 -4.90 3.28 7.92
C LEU A 53 -5.61 2.07 8.53
N GLY A 54 -5.63 1.98 9.86
CA GLY A 54 -6.18 0.84 10.60
C GLY A 54 -5.09 -0.12 11.07
N ASP A 55 -5.50 -1.31 11.48
CA ASP A 55 -4.54 -2.30 12.00
C ASP A 55 -3.57 -2.81 10.91
N VAL A 56 -2.47 -3.41 11.36
CA VAL A 56 -1.43 -3.91 10.46
C VAL A 56 -1.96 -4.95 9.47
N ASP A 57 -2.95 -5.75 9.87
CA ASP A 57 -3.50 -6.80 9.03
C ASP A 57 -4.34 -6.21 7.88
N GLN A 58 -5.10 -5.14 8.15
CA GLN A 58 -5.81 -4.34 7.15
C GLN A 58 -4.84 -3.69 6.17
N ILE A 59 -3.78 -3.06 6.69
CA ILE A 59 -2.75 -2.41 5.87
C ILE A 59 -2.11 -3.44 4.92
N ARG A 60 -1.71 -4.60 5.42
CA ARG A 60 -1.16 -5.70 4.63
C ARG A 60 -2.13 -6.20 3.57
N SER A 61 -3.38 -6.45 3.96
CA SER A 61 -4.41 -6.95 3.03
C SER A 61 -4.65 -6.00 1.87
N ILE A 62 -4.65 -4.68 2.14
CA ILE A 62 -4.81 -3.64 1.11
C ILE A 62 -3.57 -3.59 0.20
N PHE A 63 -2.38 -3.63 0.79
CA PHE A 63 -1.12 -3.60 0.04
C PHE A 63 -0.98 -4.80 -0.91
N PHE A 64 -1.15 -6.03 -0.42
CA PHE A 64 -1.07 -7.24 -1.26
C PHE A 64 -2.15 -7.28 -2.32
N GLY A 65 -3.37 -6.90 -1.95
CA GLY A 65 -4.47 -6.84 -2.89
C GLY A 65 -4.26 -5.83 -4.01
N PHE A 66 -3.59 -4.72 -3.71
CA PHE A 66 -3.14 -3.76 -4.72
C PHE A 66 -2.06 -4.35 -5.63
N GLN A 67 -1.07 -5.05 -5.07
CA GLN A 67 -0.05 -5.73 -5.87
C GLN A 67 -0.63 -6.77 -6.82
N GLU A 68 -1.54 -7.63 -6.35
CA GLU A 68 -2.24 -8.61 -7.19
C GLU A 68 -2.95 -7.94 -8.37
N ASN A 69 -3.63 -6.80 -8.14
CA ASN A 69 -4.29 -6.05 -9.20
C ASN A 69 -3.29 -5.46 -10.21
N LEU A 70 -2.16 -4.96 -9.74
CA LEU A 70 -1.12 -4.38 -10.58
C LEU A 70 -0.46 -5.45 -11.46
N TYR A 71 -0.04 -6.59 -10.89
CA TYR A 71 0.53 -7.70 -11.65
C TYR A 71 -0.46 -8.27 -12.67
N SER A 72 -1.75 -8.39 -12.31
CA SER A 72 -2.78 -8.85 -13.24
C SER A 72 -3.02 -7.91 -14.42
N LYS A 73 -2.65 -6.63 -14.35
CA LYS A 73 -2.78 -5.67 -15.45
C LYS A 73 -1.55 -5.59 -16.35
N ILE A 74 -0.39 -6.02 -15.84
CA ILE A 74 0.89 -5.98 -16.55
C ILE A 74 1.13 -7.26 -17.36
N THR A 75 0.39 -8.34 -17.05
CA THR A 75 0.45 -9.64 -17.74
C THR A 75 -0.65 -9.75 -18.79
#